data_AF-A0A2J8XKP2-F1
#
_entry.id   AF-A0A2J8XKP2-F1
#
_cell.length_a   1.000
_cell.length_b   1.000
_cell.length_c   1.000
_cell.angle_alpha   90.00
_cell.angle_beta   90.00
_cell.angle_gamma   90.00
#
_symmetry.space_group_name_H-M   'P 1'
#
loop_
_entity.id
_entity.type
_entity.pdbx_description
1 polymer ?
#
loop_
_entity_poly.entity_id
_entity_poly.type
_entity_poly.pdbx_seq_one_letter_code
_entity_poly.pdbx_strand_id
1 'polypeptide(L)'
;TICSFLKENCFRNSPIKVIKVVKERQFEVKFEVSKWENPRVLSFSLTSQTMLDQSVDFDVLPAFDALGQLVSGSRPSSQVYVDLIHSYSNAGEYSTCFTELQRDFIISRPTKLKSLIRLVKHWYQQCTKISKGRGSLPPQHGLELLTVYAWEQGGKDFQFNMAEG
;
A
#
# COMPACT_ATOMS: atom_id res chain seq x y z
N THR A 1 -0.57 -23.12 7.44
CA THR A 1 -0.11 -21.82 8.00
C THR A 1 0.16 -20.86 6.84
N ILE A 2 0.27 -19.54 7.08
CA ILE A 2 0.71 -18.53 6.06
C ILE A 2 1.89 -19.08 5.26
N CYS A 3 2.87 -19.66 5.95
CA CYS A 3 4.07 -20.22 5.34
C CYS A 3 3.81 -21.43 4.43
N SER A 4 2.88 -22.34 4.77
CA SER A 4 2.51 -23.44 3.87
C SER A 4 1.82 -22.92 2.61
N PHE A 5 0.86 -22.01 2.77
CA PHE A 5 0.13 -21.42 1.64
C PHE A 5 1.08 -20.67 0.70
N LEU A 6 1.93 -19.79 1.23
CA LEU A 6 2.93 -19.04 0.47
C LEU A 6 3.90 -19.98 -0.26
N LYS A 7 4.38 -21.03 0.41
CA LYS A 7 5.32 -21.99 -0.17
C LYS A 7 4.69 -22.84 -1.28
N GLU A 8 3.44 -23.27 -1.11
CA GLU A 8 2.76 -24.17 -2.05
C GLU A 8 2.12 -23.44 -3.23
N ASN A 9 1.64 -22.20 -3.04
CA ASN A 9 0.86 -21.49 -4.05
C ASN A 9 1.60 -20.27 -4.64
N CYS A 10 2.40 -19.54 -3.86
CA CYS A 10 3.04 -18.30 -4.33
C CYS A 10 4.50 -18.49 -4.74
N PHE A 11 5.22 -19.42 -4.11
CA PHE A 11 6.67 -19.62 -4.30
C PHE A 11 7.04 -21.02 -4.75
N ARG A 12 6.10 -21.77 -5.33
CA ARG A 12 6.24 -23.19 -5.67
C ARG A 12 7.49 -23.52 -6.49
N ASN A 13 7.98 -22.55 -7.28
CA ASN A 13 9.21 -22.64 -8.10
C ASN A 13 10.19 -21.48 -7.85
N SER A 14 10.02 -20.73 -6.76
CA SER A 14 10.88 -19.59 -6.43
C SER A 14 12.02 -20.03 -5.52
N PRO A 15 13.27 -19.53 -5.70
CA PRO A 15 14.39 -19.81 -4.80
C PRO A 15 14.19 -19.21 -3.38
N ILE A 16 13.10 -18.46 -3.15
CA ILE A 16 12.76 -17.82 -1.89
C ILE A 16 12.51 -18.89 -0.80
N LYS A 17 13.46 -19.00 0.13
CA LYS A 17 13.32 -19.83 1.34
C LYS A 17 12.43 -19.10 2.34
N VAL A 18 11.42 -19.78 2.86
CA VAL A 18 10.66 -19.27 4.03
C VAL A 18 11.57 -19.38 5.26
N ILE A 19 12.08 -18.24 5.74
CA ILE A 19 13.10 -18.19 6.79
C ILE A 19 12.47 -18.31 8.19
N LYS A 20 11.23 -17.85 8.39
CA LYS A 20 10.61 -17.80 9.72
C LYS A 20 9.09 -17.99 9.66
N VAL A 21 8.60 -18.92 10.49
CA VAL A 21 7.16 -19.12 10.73
C VAL A 21 6.84 -18.52 12.10
N VAL A 22 6.08 -17.43 12.14
CA VAL A 22 5.57 -16.89 13.41
C VAL A 22 4.20 -17.53 13.67
N LYS A 23 4.11 -18.35 14.72
CA LYS A 23 2.83 -18.84 15.26
C LYS A 23 2.47 -17.96 16.45
N GLU A 24 1.70 -16.91 16.24
CA GLU A 24 1.15 -16.13 17.34
C GLU A 24 -0.28 -16.57 17.65
N ARG A 25 -0.55 -16.82 18.94
CA ARG A 25 -1.84 -17.34 19.45
C ARG A 25 -2.90 -16.24 19.66
N GLN A 26 -2.63 -14.99 19.27
CA GLN A 26 -3.46 -13.83 19.63
C GLN A 26 -4.38 -13.34 18.50
N PHE A 27 -4.18 -13.84 17.27
CA PHE A 27 -4.91 -13.39 16.09
C PHE A 27 -5.53 -14.57 15.35
N GLU A 28 -6.77 -14.40 14.90
CA GLU A 28 -7.39 -15.26 13.90
C GLU A 28 -7.00 -14.77 12.50
N VAL A 29 -6.60 -15.69 11.62
CA VAL A 29 -6.19 -15.36 10.24
C VAL A 29 -7.22 -15.92 9.27
N LYS A 30 -7.83 -15.07 8.45
CA LYS A 30 -8.76 -15.47 7.38
C LYS A 30 -8.14 -15.15 6.03
N PHE A 31 -7.95 -16.15 5.19
CA PHE A 31 -7.41 -15.97 3.85
C PHE A 31 -8.52 -15.77 2.84
N GLU A 32 -8.34 -14.83 1.92
CA GLU A 32 -9.15 -14.72 0.72
C GLU A 32 -8.43 -15.45 -0.41
N VAL A 33 -8.92 -16.65 -0.76
CA VAL A 33 -8.35 -17.41 -1.88
C VAL A 33 -8.74 -16.71 -3.18
N SER A 34 -7.74 -16.20 -3.89
CA SER A 34 -7.94 -15.56 -5.19
C SER A 34 -8.63 -16.49 -6.17
N LYS A 35 -9.66 -16.00 -6.87
CA LYS A 35 -10.35 -16.75 -7.93
C LYS A 35 -9.62 -16.72 -9.29
N TRP A 36 -8.48 -16.04 -9.39
CA TRP A 36 -7.74 -15.81 -10.63
C TRP A 36 -6.51 -16.72 -10.74
N GLU A 37 -6.19 -17.17 -11.95
CA GLU A 37 -5.10 -18.13 -12.22
C GLU A 37 -3.68 -17.57 -11.96
N ASN A 38 -3.51 -16.24 -11.93
CA ASN A 38 -2.23 -15.59 -11.61
C ASN A 38 -2.44 -14.47 -10.57
N PRO A 39 -2.60 -14.82 -9.29
CA PRO A 39 -2.78 -13.82 -8.25
C PRO A 39 -1.48 -13.08 -7.99
N ARG A 40 -1.38 -11.84 -8.48
CA ARG A 40 -0.28 -10.92 -8.18
C ARG A 40 -0.27 -10.46 -6.72
N VAL A 41 -1.31 -10.80 -5.96
CA VAL A 41 -1.51 -10.42 -4.57
C VAL A 41 -2.08 -11.62 -3.79
N LEU A 42 -1.57 -11.83 -2.58
CA LEU A 42 -2.20 -12.66 -1.56
C LEU A 42 -2.87 -11.75 -0.53
N SER A 43 -4.19 -11.86 -0.43
CA SER A 43 -5.00 -11.07 0.51
C SER A 43 -5.45 -11.93 1.70
N PHE A 44 -5.35 -11.39 2.91
CA PHE A 44 -5.85 -12.03 4.13
C PHE A 44 -6.14 -10.98 5.21
N SER A 45 -7.05 -11.30 6.13
CA SER A 45 -7.37 -10.47 7.29
C SER A 45 -6.80 -11.06 8.56
N LEU A 46 -6.26 -10.21 9.43
CA LEU A 46 -5.92 -10.54 10.81
C LEU A 46 -6.95 -9.92 11.74
N THR A 47 -7.65 -10.76 12.51
CA THR A 47 -8.67 -10.32 13.48
C THR A 47 -8.17 -10.60 14.90
N SER A 48 -8.28 -9.59 15.77
CA SER A 48 -7.94 -9.76 17.19
C SER A 48 -8.93 -10.70 17.88
N GLN A 49 -8.42 -11.65 18.67
CA GLN A 49 -9.27 -12.53 19.46
C GLN A 49 -9.75 -11.88 20.77
N THR A 50 -9.09 -10.80 21.20
CA THR A 50 -9.35 -10.13 22.49
C THR A 50 -10.10 -8.81 22.34
N MET A 51 -10.00 -8.16 21.18
CA MET A 51 -10.65 -6.88 20.88
C MET A 51 -11.70 -7.10 19.80
N LEU A 52 -12.98 -6.99 20.17
CA LEU A 52 -14.10 -7.06 19.24
C LEU A 52 -13.96 -5.98 18.15
N ASP A 53 -14.30 -6.33 16.92
CA ASP A 53 -14.32 -5.48 15.72
C ASP A 53 -12.97 -4.88 15.28
N GLN A 54 -11.84 -5.36 15.82
CA GLN A 54 -10.52 -5.02 15.29
C GLN A 54 -10.02 -6.06 14.31
N SER A 55 -10.12 -5.74 13.02
CA SER A 55 -9.53 -6.49 11.92
C SER A 55 -8.69 -5.59 11.04
N VAL A 56 -7.58 -6.12 10.52
CA VAL A 56 -6.73 -5.44 9.53
C VAL A 56 -6.57 -6.35 8.33
N ASP A 57 -6.88 -5.83 7.17
CA ASP A 57 -6.70 -6.52 5.89
C ASP A 57 -5.27 -6.28 5.38
N PHE A 58 -4.64 -7.35 4.91
CA PHE A 58 -3.28 -7.35 4.40
C PHE A 58 -3.27 -7.85 2.96
N ASP A 59 -2.53 -7.13 2.12
CA ASP A 59 -2.18 -7.53 0.77
C ASP A 59 -0.67 -7.78 0.71
N VAL A 60 -0.27 -8.98 0.30
CA VAL A 60 1.12 -9.36 0.08
C VAL A 60 1.36 -9.45 -1.43
N LEU A 61 2.14 -8.50 -1.95
CA LEU A 61 2.51 -8.43 -3.36
C LEU A 61 4.00 -8.74 -3.52
N PRO A 62 4.38 -9.79 -4.26
CA PRO A 62 5.76 -9.99 -4.67
C PRO A 62 6.20 -8.83 -5.58
N ALA A 63 7.40 -8.30 -5.35
CA ALA A 63 7.98 -7.24 -6.17
C ALA A 63 9.48 -7.47 -6.38
N PHE A 64 10.00 -6.99 -7.51
CA PHE A 64 11.44 -6.93 -7.75
C PHE A 64 12.03 -5.77 -6.93
N ASP A 65 13.17 -6.00 -6.30
CA ASP A 65 13.89 -4.95 -5.57
C ASP A 65 14.65 -4.04 -6.54
N ALA A 66 13.92 -3.09 -7.14
CA ALA A 66 14.46 -2.13 -8.10
C ALA A 66 15.35 -1.06 -7.45
N LEU A 67 15.22 -0.86 -6.14
CA LEU A 67 15.90 0.21 -5.41
C LEU A 67 17.18 -0.27 -4.72
N GLY A 68 17.28 -1.56 -4.42
CA GLY A 68 18.40 -2.13 -3.69
C GLY A 68 18.53 -1.49 -2.30
N GLN A 69 19.77 -1.21 -1.90
CA GLN A 69 20.03 -0.51 -0.63
C GLN A 69 19.78 1.00 -0.78
N LEU A 70 18.53 1.42 -0.56
CA LEU A 70 18.18 2.84 -0.55
C LEU A 70 18.58 3.50 0.77
N VAL A 71 19.33 4.61 0.69
CA VAL A 71 19.57 5.48 1.86
C VAL A 71 18.37 6.40 2.04
N SER A 72 17.84 6.48 3.26
CA SER A 72 16.66 7.32 3.56
C SER A 72 16.91 8.78 3.16
N GLY A 73 15.96 9.37 2.43
CA GLY A 73 16.05 10.75 1.93
C GLY A 73 16.93 10.95 0.69
N SER A 74 17.56 9.90 0.16
CA SER A 74 18.32 9.96 -1.09
C SER A 74 17.45 9.64 -2.31
N ARG A 75 17.85 10.17 -3.47
CA ARG A 75 17.23 9.79 -4.75
C ARG A 75 17.82 8.46 -5.23
N PRO A 76 17.00 7.55 -5.78
CA PRO A 76 17.51 6.37 -6.49
C PRO A 76 18.39 6.76 -7.67
N SER A 77 19.23 5.82 -8.11
CA SER A 77 19.95 5.96 -9.38
C SER A 77 18.97 6.16 -10.54
N SER A 78 19.26 7.12 -11.42
CA SER A 78 18.42 7.37 -12.60
C SER A 78 18.32 6.16 -13.53
N GLN A 79 19.32 5.26 -13.51
CA GLN A 79 19.32 4.04 -14.30
C GLN A 79 18.11 3.16 -14.00
N VAL A 80 17.64 3.13 -12.74
CA VAL A 80 16.45 2.37 -12.34
C VAL A 80 15.22 2.81 -13.12
N TYR A 81 15.05 4.12 -13.32
CA TYR A 81 13.93 4.66 -14.09
C TYR A 81 14.11 4.47 -15.60
N VAL A 82 15.35 4.52 -16.09
CA VAL A 82 15.66 4.20 -17.50
C VAL A 82 15.30 2.76 -17.82
N ASP A 83 15.69 1.81 -16.96
CA ASP A 83 15.37 0.39 -17.13
C ASP A 83 13.86 0.14 -17.06
N LEU A 84 13.16 0.85 -16.16
CA LEU A 84 11.69 0.82 -16.08
C LEU A 84 11.00 1.35 -17.34
N ILE A 85 11.54 2.41 -17.96
CA ILE A 85 10.98 2.95 -19.21
C ILE A 85 11.24 1.96 -20.37
N HIS A 86 12.42 1.34 -20.39
CA HIS A 86 12.79 0.34 -21.39
C HIS A 86 12.14 -1.03 -21.20
N SER A 87 11.49 -1.32 -20.06
CA SER A 87 10.76 -2.58 -19.88
C SER A 87 9.45 -2.63 -20.69
N TYR A 88 9.05 -1.53 -21.35
CA TYR A 88 7.82 -1.41 -22.17
C TYR A 88 6.55 -1.93 -21.47
N SER A 89 6.52 -1.88 -20.15
CA SER A 89 5.39 -2.31 -19.34
C SER A 89 4.29 -1.26 -19.31
N ASN A 90 3.09 -1.66 -18.88
CA ASN A 90 2.01 -0.70 -18.69
C ASN A 90 2.37 0.33 -17.61
N ALA A 91 1.94 1.57 -17.80
CA ALA A 91 2.16 2.63 -16.82
C ALA A 91 1.61 2.22 -15.44
N GLY A 92 2.47 2.29 -14.42
CA GLY A 92 2.12 1.94 -13.03
C GLY A 92 2.14 0.46 -12.69
N GLU A 93 2.41 -0.44 -13.64
CA GLU A 93 2.44 -1.90 -13.43
C GLU A 93 3.46 -2.32 -12.36
N TYR A 94 4.62 -1.66 -12.33
CA TYR A 94 5.68 -1.92 -11.36
C TYR A 94 5.70 -0.96 -10.17
N SER A 95 4.60 -0.26 -9.90
CA SER A 95 4.51 0.67 -8.76
C SER A 95 4.86 0.02 -7.41
N THR A 96 4.62 -1.29 -7.27
CA THR A 96 4.98 -2.08 -6.07
C THR A 96 6.48 -2.12 -5.79
N CYS A 97 7.32 -2.03 -6.83
CA CYS A 97 8.79 -2.00 -6.72
C CYS A 97 9.31 -0.69 -6.08
N PHE A 98 8.44 0.33 -5.95
CA PHE A 98 8.78 1.66 -5.45
C PHE A 98 7.99 2.06 -4.19
N THR A 99 7.39 1.09 -3.49
CA THR A 99 6.56 1.34 -2.29
C THR A 99 7.31 2.05 -1.17
N GLU A 100 8.62 1.84 -1.06
CA GLU A 100 9.47 2.57 -0.10
C GLU A 100 9.48 4.08 -0.39
N LEU A 101 9.60 4.47 -1.66
CA LEU A 101 9.54 5.89 -2.05
C LEU A 101 8.13 6.47 -1.84
N GLN A 102 7.09 5.69 -2.13
CA GLN A 102 5.70 6.11 -1.90
C GLN A 102 5.42 6.34 -0.42
N ARG A 103 5.92 5.44 0.45
CA ARG A 103 5.88 5.60 1.90
C ARG A 103 6.64 6.85 2.32
N ASP A 104 7.88 7.01 1.83
CA ASP A 104 8.77 8.08 2.26
C ASP A 104 8.25 9.48 1.86
N PHE A 105 7.52 9.56 0.75
CA PHE A 105 6.81 10.77 0.33
C PHE A 105 5.78 11.26 1.36
N ILE A 106 5.14 10.35 2.11
CA ILE A 106 4.13 10.67 3.14
C ILE A 106 4.72 10.67 4.55
N ILE A 107 5.71 9.81 4.84
CA ILE A 107 6.21 9.61 6.20
C ILE A 107 6.87 10.86 6.78
N SER A 108 7.49 11.68 5.95
CA SER A 108 8.16 12.93 6.32
C SER A 108 7.18 14.08 6.58
N ARG A 109 5.89 13.91 6.26
CA ARG A 109 4.89 14.99 6.35
C ARG A 109 4.45 15.26 7.80
N PRO A 110 4.02 16.50 8.12
CA PRO A 110 3.55 16.85 9.45
C PRO A 110 2.37 16.00 9.93
N THR A 111 2.25 15.81 11.24
CA THR A 111 1.16 15.03 11.85
C THR A 111 -0.22 15.56 11.45
N LYS A 112 -0.40 16.89 11.41
CA LYS A 112 -1.67 17.51 11.03
C LYS A 112 -2.05 17.20 9.57
N LEU A 113 -1.07 17.19 8.65
CA LEU A 113 -1.29 16.77 7.26
C LEU A 113 -1.63 15.28 7.15
N LYS A 114 -0.97 14.41 7.92
CA LYS A 114 -1.34 12.99 7.98
C LYS A 114 -2.77 12.79 8.50
N SER A 115 -3.22 13.62 9.44
CA SER A 115 -4.62 13.63 9.89
C SER A 115 -5.59 14.08 8.80
N LEU A 116 -5.25 15.12 8.02
CA LEU A 116 -6.05 15.51 6.86
C LEU A 116 -6.13 14.38 5.81
N ILE A 117 -5.02 13.73 5.50
CA ILE A 117 -5.01 12.56 4.58
C ILE A 117 -5.93 11.46 5.11
N ARG A 118 -5.90 11.16 6.41
CA ARG A 118 -6.84 10.20 7.03
C ARG A 118 -8.30 10.64 6.89
N LEU A 119 -8.58 11.93 7.08
CA LEU A 119 -9.92 12.49 6.92
C LEU A 119 -10.42 12.34 5.47
N VAL A 120 -9.60 12.70 4.48
CA VAL A 120 -9.93 12.56 3.06
C VAL A 120 -10.14 11.09 2.68
N LYS A 121 -9.29 10.19 3.18
CA LYS A 121 -9.45 8.74 2.99
C LYS A 121 -10.77 8.22 3.59
N HIS A 122 -11.12 8.70 4.78
CA HIS A 122 -12.38 8.33 5.42
C HIS A 122 -13.58 8.83 4.62
N TRP A 123 -13.58 10.11 4.22
CA TRP A 123 -14.60 10.70 3.36
C TRP A 123 -14.77 9.91 2.07
N TYR A 124 -13.66 9.59 1.39
CA TYR A 124 -13.65 8.78 0.18
C TYR A 124 -14.31 7.40 0.38
N GLN A 125 -13.98 6.71 1.48
CA GLN A 125 -14.59 5.43 1.83
C GLN A 125 -16.10 5.55 2.14
N GLN A 126 -16.58 6.68 2.66
CA GLN A 126 -18.01 6.89 2.82
C GLN A 126 -18.70 7.13 1.48
N CYS A 127 -18.07 7.89 0.58
CA CYS A 127 -18.57 8.09 -0.78
C CYS A 127 -18.70 6.77 -1.55
N THR A 128 -17.69 5.89 -1.48
CA THR A 128 -17.73 4.57 -2.17
C THR A 128 -18.86 3.67 -1.66
N LYS A 129 -19.21 3.74 -0.37
CA LYS A 129 -20.34 2.98 0.21
C LYS A 129 -21.69 3.46 -0.31
N ILE A 130 -21.85 4.77 -0.51
CA ILE A 130 -23.10 5.41 -0.95
C ILE A 130 -23.29 5.27 -2.47
N SER A 131 -22.20 5.22 -3.24
CA SER A 131 -22.21 5.29 -4.71
C SER A 131 -22.17 3.93 -5.43
N LYS A 132 -22.65 2.84 -4.80
CA LYS A 132 -22.78 1.51 -5.42
C LYS A 132 -23.67 1.57 -6.68
N GLY A 133 -23.09 1.92 -7.82
CA GLY A 133 -23.77 2.10 -9.11
C GLY A 133 -23.31 3.27 -10.00
N ARG A 134 -22.47 4.21 -9.50
CA ARG A 134 -21.98 5.36 -10.30
C ARG A 134 -20.48 5.30 -10.55
N GLY A 135 -20.05 4.37 -11.42
CA GLY A 135 -18.70 4.32 -11.97
C GLY A 135 -17.58 4.02 -10.96
N SER A 136 -16.35 3.85 -11.45
CA SER A 136 -15.17 3.68 -10.61
C SER A 136 -14.66 5.05 -10.16
N LEU A 137 -14.63 5.26 -8.84
CA LEU A 137 -13.96 6.41 -8.25
C LEU A 137 -12.43 6.34 -8.47
N PRO A 138 -11.72 7.47 -8.53
CA PRO A 138 -10.27 7.49 -8.78
C PRO A 138 -9.50 6.76 -7.67
N PRO A 139 -8.31 6.20 -7.97
CA PRO A 139 -7.52 5.46 -6.98
C PRO A 139 -7.28 6.29 -5.71
N GLN A 140 -7.41 5.66 -4.54
CA GLN A 140 -7.27 6.33 -3.24
C GLN A 140 -5.90 7.01 -3.09
N HIS A 141 -4.85 6.44 -3.67
CA HIS A 141 -3.52 7.03 -3.71
C HIS A 141 -3.49 8.41 -4.41
N GLY A 142 -4.31 8.61 -5.46
CA GLY A 142 -4.42 9.90 -6.14
C GLY A 142 -4.95 11.01 -5.22
N LEU A 143 -5.85 10.67 -4.29
CA LEU A 143 -6.35 11.63 -3.29
C LEU A 143 -5.29 11.96 -2.24
N GLU A 144 -4.44 11.01 -1.85
CA GLU A 144 -3.31 11.28 -0.95
C GLU A 144 -2.35 12.29 -1.59
N LEU A 145 -2.01 12.10 -2.87
CA LEU A 145 -1.16 13.01 -3.64
C LEU A 145 -1.81 14.39 -3.78
N LEU A 146 -3.11 14.45 -4.10
CA LEU A 146 -3.84 15.71 -4.23
C LEU A 146 -3.90 16.48 -2.90
N THR A 147 -4.10 15.77 -1.79
CA THR A 147 -4.11 16.37 -0.44
C THR A 147 -2.75 16.99 -0.11
N VAL A 148 -1.65 16.28 -0.41
CA VAL A 148 -0.30 16.82 -0.23
C VAL A 148 -0.08 18.03 -1.14
N TYR A 149 -0.50 17.96 -2.40
CA TYR A 149 -0.40 19.07 -3.34
C TYR A 149 -1.12 20.31 -2.84
N ALA A 150 -2.38 20.19 -2.42
CA ALA A 150 -3.18 21.32 -1.91
C ALA A 150 -2.50 21.98 -0.71
N TRP A 151 -1.98 21.19 0.25
CA TRP A 151 -1.21 21.71 1.38
C TRP A 151 0.11 22.38 0.95
N GLU A 152 0.82 21.81 -0.03
CA GLU A 152 2.06 22.39 -0.54
C GLU A 152 1.84 23.72 -1.26
N GLN A 153 0.72 23.89 -1.97
CA GLN A 153 0.34 25.14 -2.62
C GLN A 153 -0.27 26.15 -1.64
N GLY A 154 -0.95 25.69 -0.59
CA GLY A 154 -1.60 26.50 0.44
C GLY A 154 -0.66 27.10 1.49
N GLY A 155 0.66 27.15 1.22
CA GLY A 155 1.64 27.81 2.10
C GLY A 155 2.36 26.91 3.11
N LYS A 156 2.10 25.59 3.10
CA LYS A 156 2.81 24.59 3.93
C LYS A 156 2.77 24.86 5.44
N ASP A 157 1.75 25.57 5.91
CA ASP A 157 1.59 25.84 7.33
C ASP A 157 1.42 24.52 8.11
N PHE A 158 2.01 24.44 9.30
CA PHE A 158 1.85 23.30 10.21
C PHE A 158 0.54 23.38 11.00
N GLN A 159 -0.04 24.58 11.13
CA GLN A 159 -1.25 24.84 11.93
C GLN A 159 -2.51 25.13 11.11
N PHE A 160 -2.52 24.82 9.82
CA PHE A 160 -3.67 25.01 8.93
C PHE A 160 -5.00 24.43 9.42
N ASN A 161 -6.12 25.02 8.99
CA ASN A 161 -7.46 24.51 9.26
C ASN A 161 -7.77 23.32 8.33
N MET A 162 -8.13 22.16 8.90
CA MET A 162 -8.46 20.97 8.09
C MET A 162 -9.79 21.11 7.33
N ALA A 163 -10.64 22.07 7.67
CA ALA A 163 -11.92 22.31 7.00
C ALA A 163 -11.78 23.16 5.71
N GLU A 164 -10.65 23.84 5.53
CA GLU A 164 -10.38 24.69 4.36
C GLU A 164 -9.66 23.93 3.23
N GLY A 165 -9.38 22.64 3.45
CA GLY A 165 -8.66 21.75 2.54
C GLY A 165 -9.51 21.12 1.46
#